data_AF-A0A7C1UCH0-F1
#
_entry.id   AF-A0A7C1UCH0-F1
#
_cell.length_a   1.000
_cell.length_b   1.000
_cell.length_c   1.000
_cell.angle_alpha   90.00
_cell.angle_beta   90.00
_cell.angle_gamma   90.00
#
_symmetry.space_group_name_H-M   'P 1'
#
loop_
_entity.id
_entity.type
_entity.pdbx_description
1 polymer ?
#
loop_
_entity_poly.entity_id
_entity_poly.type
_entity_poly.pdbx_seq_one_letter_code
_entity_poly.pdbx_strand_id
1 'polypeptide(L)'
;MSEILDSFDLTGSLRAAGELAGCSPNTVAAWVAKRDRGELGGLVAPARRGRMIDPFMGKIEEWVEQSKGKIRADKAHEKLLVLGYGGSDRTTRRAVAEVKASWRAGRLRVYRPWVVEPGMWTQWNWGQGPQLRCHLPARQSRRVTNLGWRGVAIGW
;
A
#
# COMPACT_ATOMS: atom_id res chain seq x y z
N MET A 1 -12.99 -5.68 16.17
CA MET A 1 -14.29 -6.39 16.01
C MET A 1 -14.42 -7.50 17.03
N SER A 2 -13.42 -8.40 17.11
CA SER A 2 -13.25 -9.36 18.23
C SER A 2 -13.24 -8.64 19.58
N GLU A 3 -12.39 -7.61 19.72
CA GLU A 3 -12.14 -6.98 21.03
C GLU A 3 -13.37 -6.35 21.71
N ILE A 4 -14.37 -5.87 20.96
CA ILE A 4 -15.59 -5.27 21.57
C ILE A 4 -16.46 -6.36 22.21
N LEU A 5 -16.62 -7.49 21.53
CA LEU A 5 -17.43 -8.61 22.01
C LEU A 5 -16.67 -9.41 23.07
N ASP A 6 -15.36 -9.61 22.88
CA ASP A 6 -14.49 -10.26 23.86
C ASP A 6 -14.45 -9.48 25.19
N SER A 7 -14.39 -8.15 25.13
CA SER A 7 -14.47 -7.29 26.33
C SER A 7 -15.83 -7.39 27.03
N PHE A 8 -16.91 -7.58 26.28
CA PHE A 8 -18.25 -7.79 26.84
C PHE A 8 -18.37 -9.18 27.49
N ASP A 9 -17.83 -10.22 26.86
CA ASP A 9 -17.85 -11.57 27.41
C ASP A 9 -16.96 -11.69 28.67
N LEU A 10 -15.89 -10.88 28.76
CA LEU A 10 -15.02 -10.82 29.94
C LEU A 10 -15.64 -10.05 31.12
N THR A 11 -16.37 -8.97 30.85
CA THR A 11 -16.88 -8.08 31.93
C THR A 11 -18.36 -8.25 32.24
N GLY A 12 -19.15 -8.81 31.32
CA GLY A 12 -20.60 -8.93 31.44
C GLY A 12 -21.35 -7.59 31.53
N SER A 13 -20.67 -6.44 31.37
CA SER A 13 -21.29 -5.12 31.51
C SER A 13 -20.95 -4.21 30.33
N LEU A 14 -21.96 -3.49 29.82
CA LEU A 14 -21.83 -2.62 28.65
C LEU A 14 -20.92 -1.40 28.91
N ARG A 15 -20.90 -0.91 30.16
CA ARG A 15 -20.09 0.25 30.57
C ARG A 15 -18.60 -0.13 30.65
N ALA A 16 -18.26 -1.18 31.40
CA ALA A 16 -16.87 -1.61 31.54
C ALA A 16 -16.30 -2.14 30.22
N ALA A 17 -17.08 -2.87 29.42
CA ALA A 17 -16.66 -3.30 28.09
C ALA A 17 -16.38 -2.11 27.16
N GLY A 18 -17.18 -1.04 27.26
CA GLY A 18 -16.97 0.19 26.50
C GLY A 18 -15.66 0.89 26.88
N GLU A 19 -15.37 0.99 28.16
CA GLU A 19 -14.12 1.56 28.67
C GLU A 19 -12.90 0.73 28.23
N LEU A 20 -12.98 -0.60 28.29
CA LEU A 20 -11.90 -1.50 27.86
C LEU A 20 -11.65 -1.47 26.35
N ALA A 21 -12.71 -1.46 25.55
CA ALA A 21 -12.61 -1.44 24.08
C ALA A 21 -12.49 -0.02 23.49
N GLY A 22 -12.43 1.03 24.33
CA GLY A 22 -12.39 2.43 23.91
C GLY A 22 -13.62 2.89 23.11
N CYS A 23 -14.77 2.27 23.34
CA CYS A 23 -16.01 2.49 22.58
C CYS A 23 -17.15 2.97 23.50
N SER A 24 -18.16 3.63 22.92
CA SER A 24 -19.35 4.00 23.72
C SER A 24 -20.13 2.75 24.18
N PRO A 25 -20.73 2.73 25.38
CA PRO A 25 -21.55 1.62 25.84
C PRO A 25 -22.72 1.30 24.90
N ASN A 26 -23.26 2.32 24.21
CA ASN A 26 -24.31 2.14 23.19
C ASN A 26 -23.78 1.41 21.96
N THR A 27 -22.51 1.61 21.60
CA THR A 27 -21.84 0.87 20.52
C THR A 27 -21.72 -0.60 20.90
N VAL A 28 -21.28 -0.90 22.14
CA VAL A 28 -21.22 -2.28 22.66
C VAL A 28 -22.62 -2.93 22.62
N ALA A 29 -23.65 -2.23 23.10
CA ALA A 29 -25.03 -2.73 23.09
C ALA A 29 -25.54 -3.02 21.67
N ALA A 30 -25.24 -2.15 20.71
CA ALA A 30 -25.59 -2.35 19.30
C ALA A 30 -24.87 -3.57 18.70
N TRP A 31 -23.62 -3.84 19.09
CA TRP A 31 -22.86 -5.01 18.63
C TRP A 31 -23.31 -6.30 19.28
N VAL A 32 -23.62 -6.29 20.58
CA VAL A 32 -24.22 -7.44 21.28
C VAL A 32 -25.59 -7.77 20.68
N ALA A 33 -26.44 -6.77 20.43
CA ALA A 33 -27.73 -7.01 19.78
C ALA A 33 -27.57 -7.56 18.35
N LYS A 34 -26.54 -7.16 17.60
CA LYS A 34 -26.20 -7.75 16.29
C LYS A 34 -25.70 -9.19 16.42
N ARG A 35 -24.96 -9.51 17.49
CA ARG A 35 -24.56 -10.89 17.84
C ARG A 35 -25.75 -11.77 18.08
N ASP A 36 -26.67 -11.33 18.93
CA ASP A 36 -27.81 -12.13 19.36
C ASP A 36 -28.78 -12.38 18.19
N ARG A 37 -28.80 -11.48 17.19
CA ARG A 37 -29.52 -11.67 15.92
C ARG A 37 -28.77 -12.54 14.90
N GLY A 38 -27.56 -13.02 15.20
CA GLY A 38 -26.74 -13.81 14.28
C GLY A 38 -26.16 -13.03 13.10
N GLU A 39 -26.23 -11.70 13.12
CA GLU A 39 -25.82 -10.81 12.01
C GLU A 39 -24.29 -10.60 11.94
N LEU A 40 -23.51 -11.17 12.89
CA LEU A 40 -22.05 -11.03 12.92
C LEU A 40 -21.33 -11.74 11.78
N GLY A 41 -21.94 -12.78 11.19
CA GLY A 41 -21.38 -13.51 10.04
C GLY A 41 -21.41 -12.70 8.74
N GLY A 42 -22.18 -11.61 8.72
CA GLY A 42 -22.35 -10.76 7.56
C GLY A 42 -22.22 -9.31 7.97
N LEU A 43 -21.00 -8.84 8.24
CA LEU A 43 -20.64 -7.48 7.85
C LEU A 43 -20.70 -7.39 6.33
N VAL A 44 -21.91 -7.48 5.78
CA VAL A 44 -22.22 -7.00 4.45
C VAL A 44 -21.91 -5.52 4.56
N ALA A 45 -20.69 -5.14 4.13
CA ALA A 45 -20.33 -3.75 3.91
C ALA A 45 -21.55 -3.09 3.29
N PRO A 46 -22.06 -1.98 3.87
CA PRO A 46 -23.37 -1.45 3.53
C PRO A 46 -23.52 -1.49 2.02
N ALA A 47 -24.44 -2.35 1.54
CA ALA A 47 -24.51 -2.67 0.13
C ALA A 47 -24.59 -1.33 -0.62
N ARG A 48 -23.54 -1.01 -1.38
CA ARG A 48 -23.42 0.28 -2.04
C ARG A 48 -24.70 0.45 -2.85
N ARG A 49 -25.47 1.51 -2.60
CA ARG A 49 -26.66 1.81 -3.41
C ARG A 49 -26.28 1.73 -4.89
N GLY A 50 -27.05 0.95 -5.65
CA GLY A 50 -26.81 0.76 -7.07
C GLY A 50 -26.75 2.10 -7.78
N ARG A 51 -25.64 2.36 -8.47
CA ARG A 51 -25.46 3.55 -9.31
C ARG A 51 -25.94 3.24 -10.71
N MET A 52 -26.42 4.26 -11.42
CA MET A 52 -26.81 4.13 -12.84
C MET A 52 -25.68 3.61 -13.74
N ILE A 53 -24.42 3.69 -13.31
CA ILE A 53 -23.27 3.21 -14.05
C ILE A 53 -22.97 1.72 -13.82
N ASP A 54 -23.54 1.10 -12.78
CA ASP A 54 -23.23 -0.28 -12.39
C ASP A 54 -23.50 -1.30 -13.51
N PRO A 55 -24.61 -1.22 -14.28
CA PRO A 55 -24.85 -2.10 -15.42
C PRO A 55 -23.79 -2.01 -16.52
N PHE A 56 -23.10 -0.86 -16.62
CA PHE A 56 -22.10 -0.59 -17.65
C PHE A 56 -20.66 -0.91 -17.21
N MET A 57 -20.44 -1.28 -15.94
CA MET A 57 -19.11 -1.55 -15.40
C MET A 57 -18.37 -2.64 -16.16
N GLY A 58 -19.06 -3.72 -16.54
CA GLY A 58 -18.46 -4.80 -17.33
C GLY A 58 -17.94 -4.34 -18.69
N LYS A 59 -18.61 -3.38 -19.35
CA LYS A 59 -18.15 -2.82 -20.64
C LYS A 59 -16.95 -1.90 -20.46
N ILE A 60 -16.92 -1.14 -19.37
CA ILE A 60 -15.77 -0.29 -19.04
C ILE A 60 -14.53 -1.15 -18.77
N GLU A 61 -14.69 -2.24 -18.01
CA GLU A 61 -13.62 -3.21 -17.74
C GLU A 61 -13.08 -3.84 -19.03
N GLU A 62 -13.98 -4.29 -19.91
CA GLU A 62 -13.62 -4.85 -21.22
C GLU A 62 -12.77 -3.86 -22.04
N TRP A 63 -13.18 -2.60 -22.14
CA TRP A 63 -12.43 -1.60 -22.90
C TRP A 63 -11.09 -1.22 -22.25
N VAL A 64 -11.04 -1.19 -20.92
CA VAL A 64 -9.78 -0.95 -20.20
C VAL A 64 -8.81 -2.11 -20.45
N GLU A 65 -9.31 -3.35 -20.46
CA GLU A 65 -8.52 -4.54 -20.77
C GLU A 65 -7.99 -4.52 -22.21
N GLN A 66 -8.88 -4.35 -23.19
CA GLN A 66 -8.55 -4.27 -24.62
C GLN A 66 -7.51 -3.17 -24.91
N SER A 67 -7.62 -2.03 -24.22
CA SER A 67 -6.70 -0.90 -24.40
C SER A 67 -5.43 -0.98 -23.55
N LYS A 68 -5.25 -2.03 -22.76
CA LYS A 68 -4.15 -2.17 -21.78
C LYS A 68 -4.04 -0.93 -20.87
N GLY A 69 -5.18 -0.41 -20.42
CA GLY A 69 -5.25 0.77 -19.55
C GLY A 69 -5.09 2.14 -20.24
N LYS A 70 -4.89 2.19 -21.57
CA LYS A 70 -4.64 3.45 -22.28
C LYS A 70 -5.90 4.26 -22.64
N ILE A 71 -7.09 3.66 -22.60
CA ILE A 71 -8.34 4.34 -23.00
C ILE A 71 -8.58 5.66 -22.23
N ARG A 72 -8.92 6.74 -22.95
CA ARG A 72 -9.32 8.01 -22.33
C ARG A 72 -10.77 7.90 -21.83
N ALA A 73 -11.03 8.50 -20.67
CA ALA A 73 -12.37 8.46 -20.08
C ALA A 73 -13.43 9.17 -20.94
N ASP A 74 -13.05 10.22 -21.66
CA ASP A 74 -13.94 10.95 -22.59
C ASP A 74 -14.46 10.02 -23.70
N LYS A 75 -13.57 9.20 -24.27
CA LYS A 75 -13.93 8.21 -25.30
C LYS A 75 -14.75 7.05 -24.75
N ALA A 76 -14.50 6.66 -23.50
CA ALA A 76 -15.35 5.69 -22.84
C ALA A 76 -16.76 6.27 -22.63
N HIS A 77 -16.88 7.55 -22.26
CA HIS A 77 -18.18 8.20 -22.08
C HIS A 77 -18.96 8.33 -23.38
N GLU A 78 -18.33 8.76 -24.48
CA GLU A 78 -18.96 8.79 -25.81
C GLU A 78 -19.55 7.41 -26.18
N LYS A 79 -18.80 6.34 -25.95
CA LYS A 79 -19.28 4.97 -26.19
C LYS A 79 -20.42 4.57 -25.27
N LEU A 80 -20.42 5.00 -24.01
CA LEU A 80 -21.52 4.74 -23.09
C LEU A 80 -22.80 5.49 -23.47
N LEU A 81 -22.68 6.72 -23.98
CA LEU A 81 -23.83 7.48 -24.46
C LEU A 81 -24.54 6.75 -25.61
N VAL A 82 -23.78 6.18 -26.55
CA VAL A 82 -24.32 5.35 -27.64
C VAL A 82 -25.05 4.11 -27.12
N LEU A 83 -24.61 3.55 -25.99
CA LEU A 83 -25.24 2.42 -25.31
C LEU A 83 -26.44 2.82 -24.43
N GLY A 84 -26.84 4.10 -24.41
CA GLY A 84 -28.00 4.58 -23.67
C GLY A 84 -27.70 5.01 -22.22
N TYR A 85 -26.44 5.30 -21.88
CA TYR A 85 -26.12 5.83 -20.56
C TYR A 85 -26.59 7.29 -20.41
N GLY A 86 -27.58 7.53 -19.54
CA GLY A 86 -28.12 8.88 -19.26
C GLY A 86 -27.43 9.63 -18.12
N GLY A 87 -26.32 9.12 -17.57
CA GLY A 87 -25.64 9.72 -16.43
C GLY A 87 -24.59 10.78 -16.81
N SER A 88 -23.95 11.37 -15.81
CA SER A 88 -22.95 12.42 -16.03
C SER A 88 -21.57 11.89 -16.41
N ASP A 89 -20.86 12.65 -17.23
CA ASP A 89 -19.48 12.43 -17.63
C ASP A 89 -18.53 12.28 -16.43
N ARG A 90 -18.71 13.10 -15.37
CA ARG A 90 -17.95 12.99 -14.11
C ARG A 90 -18.04 11.60 -13.49
N THR A 91 -19.22 10.99 -13.51
CA THR A 91 -19.46 9.66 -12.95
C THR A 91 -18.73 8.60 -13.77
N THR A 92 -18.77 8.73 -15.10
CA THR A 92 -18.00 7.89 -16.03
C THR A 92 -16.50 7.99 -15.77
N ARG A 93 -15.95 9.21 -15.68
CA ARG A 93 -14.52 9.41 -15.42
C ARG A 93 -14.07 8.76 -14.11
N ARG A 94 -14.89 8.85 -13.05
CA ARG A 94 -14.61 8.19 -11.76
C ARG A 94 -14.61 6.67 -11.89
N ALA A 95 -15.59 6.09 -12.56
CA ALA A 95 -15.67 4.64 -12.77
C ALA A 95 -14.48 4.13 -13.59
N VAL A 96 -14.12 4.82 -14.69
CA VAL A 96 -12.94 4.47 -15.50
C VAL A 96 -11.66 4.56 -14.67
N ALA A 97 -11.53 5.56 -13.79
CA ALA A 97 -10.38 5.68 -12.91
C ALA A 97 -10.28 4.53 -11.89
N GLU A 98 -11.42 4.14 -11.30
CA GLU A 98 -11.55 2.99 -10.38
C GLU A 98 -11.13 1.69 -11.08
N VAL A 99 -11.70 1.40 -12.25
CA VAL A 99 -11.35 0.23 -13.06
C VAL A 99 -9.88 0.24 -13.47
N LYS A 100 -9.33 1.39 -13.88
CA LYS A 100 -7.90 1.50 -14.21
C LYS A 100 -6.99 1.31 -13.00
N ALA A 101 -7.43 1.67 -11.79
CA ALA A 101 -6.66 1.43 -10.58
C ALA A 101 -6.60 -0.06 -10.28
N SER A 102 -7.74 -0.77 -10.36
CA SER A 102 -7.82 -2.22 -10.22
C SER A 102 -7.00 -2.96 -11.30
N TRP A 103 -7.12 -2.53 -12.56
CA TRP A 103 -6.36 -3.09 -13.69
C TRP A 103 -4.85 -2.94 -13.51
N ARG A 104 -4.39 -1.81 -12.96
CA ARG A 104 -2.98 -1.58 -12.62
C ARG A 104 -2.56 -2.42 -11.44
N ALA A 105 -3.35 -2.47 -10.36
CA ALA A 105 -3.03 -3.25 -9.16
C ALA A 105 -2.75 -4.72 -9.49
N GLY A 106 -3.52 -5.34 -10.39
CA GLY A 106 -3.30 -6.72 -10.85
C GLY A 106 -2.09 -6.90 -11.78
N ARG A 107 -1.49 -5.83 -12.29
CA ARG A 107 -0.38 -5.86 -13.27
C ARG A 107 0.86 -5.09 -12.81
N LEU A 108 0.89 -4.66 -11.55
CA LEU A 108 2.09 -4.05 -10.99
C LEU A 108 3.22 -5.09 -11.05
N ARG A 109 4.37 -4.66 -11.58
CA ARG A 109 5.58 -5.47 -11.51
C ARG A 109 5.97 -5.57 -10.04
N VAL A 110 5.78 -6.75 -9.45
CA VAL A 110 6.23 -7.03 -8.08
C VAL A 110 7.76 -7.02 -8.10
N TYR A 111 8.36 -5.94 -7.60
CA TYR A 111 9.77 -5.97 -7.24
C TYR A 111 9.86 -6.78 -5.95
N ARG A 112 10.51 -7.95 -6.00
CA ARG A 112 10.94 -8.60 -4.76
C ARG A 112 11.92 -7.65 -4.11
N PRO A 113 11.66 -7.16 -2.89
CA PRO A 113 12.65 -6.38 -2.18
C PRO A 113 13.91 -7.22 -2.08
N TRP A 114 15.04 -6.66 -2.48
CA TRP A 114 16.32 -7.30 -2.24
C TRP A 114 16.55 -7.28 -0.72
N VAL A 115 16.26 -8.40 -0.07
CA VAL A 115 16.47 -8.59 1.35
C VAL A 115 17.93 -8.99 1.51
N VAL A 116 18.70 -8.10 2.11
CA VAL A 116 20.07 -8.41 2.51
C VAL A 116 20.08 -9.27 3.75
N GLU A 117 20.61 -10.48 3.63
CA GLU A 117 21.11 -11.18 4.81
C GLU A 117 22.39 -10.46 5.28
N PRO A 118 22.46 -10.09 6.57
CA PRO A 118 23.70 -9.56 7.14
C PRO A 118 24.85 -10.56 6.91
N GLY A 119 25.90 -10.15 6.20
CA GLY A 119 27.10 -10.98 5.97
C GLY A 119 27.28 -11.56 4.56
N MET A 120 26.29 -11.47 3.67
CA MET A 120 26.37 -12.00 2.29
C MET A 120 26.76 -10.95 1.24
N TRP A 121 27.02 -9.71 1.66
CA TRP A 121 27.34 -8.60 0.75
C TRP A 121 28.26 -7.60 1.44
N THR A 122 29.11 -6.94 0.64
CA THR A 122 30.01 -5.87 1.09
C THR A 122 29.55 -4.56 0.47
N GLN A 123 29.24 -3.57 1.30
CA GLN A 123 28.96 -2.21 0.83
C GLN A 123 30.29 -1.52 0.50
N TRP A 124 30.52 -1.21 -0.77
CA TRP A 124 31.66 -0.41 -1.19
C TRP A 124 31.19 1.00 -1.53
N ASN A 125 31.54 1.98 -0.70
CA ASN A 125 31.27 3.38 -1.02
C ASN A 125 32.44 3.97 -1.79
N TRP A 126 32.22 4.37 -3.05
CA TRP A 126 33.17 5.18 -3.81
C TRP A 126 33.14 6.66 -3.35
N GLY A 127 33.15 6.88 -2.04
CA GLY A 127 33.08 8.22 -1.45
C GLY A 127 34.47 8.77 -1.21
N GLN A 128 34.87 9.80 -1.95
CA GLN A 128 36.04 10.60 -1.58
C GLN A 128 35.62 11.55 -0.44
N GLY A 129 36.15 11.32 0.76
CA GLY A 129 35.84 12.12 1.94
C GLY A 129 36.28 13.58 1.78
N PRO A 130 35.62 14.54 2.45
CA PRO A 130 35.99 15.95 2.36
C PRO A 130 37.43 16.17 2.81
N GLN A 131 38.22 16.86 1.98
CA GLN A 131 39.57 17.28 2.35
C GLN A 131 39.48 18.41 3.39
N LEU A 132 39.77 18.09 4.64
CA LEU A 132 39.96 19.09 5.69
C LEU A 132 41.23 19.89 5.38
N ARG A 133 41.07 21.12 4.89
CA ARG A 133 42.20 22.04 4.69
C ARG A 133 42.60 22.61 6.06
N CYS A 134 43.51 21.95 6.77
CA CYS A 134 44.09 22.50 7.99
C CYS A 134 45.00 23.69 7.62
N HIS A 135 44.62 24.89 8.06
CA HIS A 135 45.44 26.08 7.98
C HIS A 135 46.26 26.15 9.27
N LEU A 136 47.34 25.37 9.36
CA LEU A 136 48.32 25.48 10.43
C LEU A 136 49.71 25.57 9.79
N PRO A 137 50.57 26.51 10.24
CA PRO A 137 51.86 26.74 9.62
C PRO A 137 52.79 25.53 9.85
N ALA A 138 53.57 25.25 8.80
CA ALA A 138 54.44 24.10 8.69
C ALA A 138 55.40 23.95 9.88
N ARG A 139 55.36 22.82 10.59
CA ARG A 139 56.59 22.18 11.07
C ARG A 139 56.46 20.68 11.32
N GLN A 140 57.43 20.01 10.71
CA GLN A 140 58.03 18.73 11.07
C GLN A 140 57.51 17.47 10.38
N SER A 141 58.27 17.14 9.34
CA SER A 141 58.44 15.83 8.74
C SER A 141 58.52 14.70 9.77
N ARG A 142 57.65 13.70 9.63
CA ARG A 142 58.05 12.30 9.75
C ARG A 142 57.53 11.53 8.55
N ARG A 143 58.41 11.43 7.56
CA ARG A 143 58.34 10.39 6.54
C ARG A 143 58.73 9.08 7.24
N VAL A 144 57.79 8.16 7.42
CA VAL A 144 58.11 6.75 7.62
C VAL A 144 57.53 6.00 6.43
N THR A 145 58.32 5.97 5.36
CA THR A 145 58.23 4.95 4.33
C THR A 145 58.87 3.68 4.88
N ASN A 146 58.11 2.60 4.93
CA ASN A 146 58.55 1.22 4.74
C ASN A 146 57.33 0.52 4.14
N LEU A 147 57.17 0.50 2.82
CA LEU A 147 57.79 -0.48 1.92
C LEU A 147 58.08 -1.82 2.61
N GLY A 148 57.17 -2.77 2.37
CA GLY A 148 57.29 -4.16 2.76
C GLY A 148 56.37 -5.00 1.88
N TRP A 149 56.62 -5.00 0.57
CA TRP A 149 56.13 -6.06 -0.30
C TRP A 149 56.70 -7.39 0.20
N ARG A 150 55.82 -8.29 0.66
CA ARG A 150 56.09 -9.72 0.65
C ARG A 150 54.91 -10.39 -0.04
N GLY A 151 55.18 -10.85 -1.26
CA GLY A 151 54.27 -11.71 -1.99
C GLY A 151 54.07 -13.02 -1.23
N VAL A 152 52.85 -13.52 -1.29
CA VAL A 152 52.56 -14.94 -1.13
C VAL A 152 51.86 -15.36 -2.41
N ALA A 153 52.56 -16.21 -3.15
CA ALA A 153 52.04 -16.92 -4.29
C ALA A 153 50.94 -17.88 -3.84
N ILE A 154 49.83 -17.90 -4.57
CA ILE A 154 48.95 -19.07 -4.61
C ILE A 154 48.81 -19.38 -6.11
N GLY A 155 49.40 -20.52 -6.49
CA GLY A 155 49.35 -21.05 -7.84
C GLY A 155 47.99 -21.65 -8.17
N TRP A 156 47.70 -21.55 -9.47
CA TRP A 156 46.81 -22.33 -10.34
C TRP A 156 45.61 -23.06 -9.72
#